data_AF-A0A4Y9N2Y2-F1
#
_entry.id   AF-A0A4Y9N2Y2-F1
#
_cell.length_a   1.000
_cell.length_b   1.000
_cell.length_c   1.000
_cell.angle_alpha   90.00
_cell.angle_beta   90.00
_cell.angle_gamma   90.00
#
_symmetry.space_group_name_H-M   'P 1'
#
loop_
_entity.id
_entity.type
_entity.pdbx_description
1 polymer ?
#
loop_
_entity_poly.entity_id
_entity_poly.type
_entity_poly.pdbx_seq_one_letter_code
_entity_poly.pdbx_strand_id
1 'polypeptide(L)'
;MQTFWRYVRFQAMMLVFGCVGPIFLTLYFATQPDPAMKWAYWFGLFITAGDVLIALWLTSTSSGDDDKTPMDIRIGLALAERNRRRLGLDDE
;
A
#
# COMPACT_ATOMS: atom_id res chain seq x y z
N MET A 1 6.02 -13.13 -17.27
CA MET A 1 5.19 -11.94 -17.57
C MET A 1 4.12 -11.62 -16.53
N GLN A 2 4.09 -12.30 -15.37
CA GLN A 2 3.04 -12.07 -14.36
C GLN A 2 3.42 -11.03 -13.30
N THR A 3 4.70 -10.94 -12.93
CA THR A 3 5.20 -9.98 -11.92
C THR A 3 5.11 -8.53 -12.39
N PHE A 4 5.38 -8.26 -13.67
CA PHE A 4 5.23 -6.94 -14.27
C PHE A 4 3.77 -6.45 -14.20
N TRP A 5 2.83 -7.31 -14.58
CA TRP A 5 1.41 -7.00 -14.53
C TRP A 5 0.88 -6.84 -13.08
N ARG A 6 1.45 -7.58 -12.12
CA ARG A 6 1.18 -7.39 -10.69
C ARG A 6 1.59 -5.99 -10.23
N TYR A 7 2.80 -5.55 -10.60
CA TYR A 7 3.33 -4.23 -10.28
C TYR A 7 2.47 -3.12 -10.88
N VAL A 8 2.13 -3.23 -12.17
CA VAL A 8 1.27 -2.25 -12.86
C VAL A 8 -0.09 -2.13 -12.15
N ARG A 9 -0.66 -3.24 -11.70
CA ARG A 9 -1.97 -3.23 -11.02
C ARG A 9 -1.92 -2.54 -9.65
N PHE A 10 -0.89 -2.81 -8.86
CA PHE A 10 -0.70 -2.13 -7.57
C PHE A 10 -0.35 -0.65 -7.76
N GLN A 11 0.48 -0.32 -8.75
CA GLN A 11 0.85 1.05 -9.07
C GLN A 11 -0.36 1.86 -9.56
N ALA A 12 -1.23 1.26 -10.38
CA ALA A 12 -2.49 1.89 -10.78
C ALA A 12 -3.43 2.09 -9.59
N MET A 13 -3.57 1.12 -8.69
CA MET A 13 -4.35 1.31 -7.46
C MET A 13 -3.78 2.44 -6.60
N MET A 14 -2.47 2.48 -6.39
CA MET A 14 -1.80 3.51 -5.62
C MET A 14 -1.99 4.91 -6.22
N LEU A 15 -2.02 5.02 -7.55
CA LEU A 15 -2.23 6.27 -8.27
C LEU A 15 -3.70 6.74 -8.18
N VAL A 16 -4.65 5.80 -8.30
CA VAL A 16 -6.09 6.08 -8.13
C VAL A 16 -6.38 6.57 -6.71
N PHE A 17 -5.90 5.87 -5.67
CA PHE A 17 -6.06 6.31 -4.27
C PHE A 17 -5.24 7.57 -3.96
N GLY A 18 -4.03 7.70 -4.51
CA GLY A 18 -3.15 8.86 -4.29
C GLY A 18 -3.69 10.17 -4.87
N CYS A 19 -4.47 10.10 -5.96
CA CYS A 19 -5.13 11.27 -6.55
C CYS A 19 -6.40 11.72 -5.80
N VAL A 20 -6.99 10.90 -4.92
CA VAL A 20 -8.24 11.26 -4.21
C VAL A 20 -8.03 12.46 -3.30
N GLY A 21 -6.90 12.53 -2.58
CA GLY A 21 -6.58 13.66 -1.69
C GLY A 21 -6.54 15.02 -2.40
N PRO A 22 -5.73 15.19 -3.47
CA PRO A 22 -5.69 16.43 -4.24
C PRO A 22 -7.01 16.80 -4.92
N ILE A 23 -7.75 15.81 -5.45
CA ILE A 23 -9.05 16.04 -6.09
C ILE A 23 -10.08 16.52 -5.07
N PHE A 24 -10.10 15.94 -3.88
CA PHE A 24 -10.97 16.41 -2.80
C PHE A 24 -10.63 17.82 -2.36
N LEU A 25 -9.35 18.13 -2.14
CA LEU A 25 -8.95 19.49 -1.79
C LEU A 25 -9.40 20.48 -2.88
N THR A 26 -9.22 20.10 -4.14
CA THR A 26 -9.65 20.93 -5.27
C THR A 26 -11.16 21.15 -5.26
N LEU A 27 -11.97 20.10 -5.07
CA LEU A 27 -13.43 20.23 -4.95
C LEU A 27 -13.83 21.06 -3.74
N TYR A 28 -13.21 20.84 -2.58
CA TYR A 28 -13.47 21.58 -1.35
C TYR A 28 -13.27 23.09 -1.52
N PHE A 29 -12.18 23.49 -2.19
CA PHE A 29 -11.89 24.91 -2.43
C PHE A 29 -12.62 25.49 -3.64
N ALA A 30 -12.94 24.68 -4.66
CA ALA A 30 -13.65 25.12 -5.86
C ALA A 30 -15.16 25.29 -5.64
N THR A 31 -15.75 24.57 -4.69
CA THR A 31 -17.19 24.69 -4.40
C THR A 31 -17.40 25.90 -3.47
N GLN A 32 -17.83 27.02 -4.04
CA GLN A 32 -18.14 28.25 -3.29
C GLN A 32 -19.25 27.96 -2.26
N PRO A 33 -19.19 28.51 -1.03
CA PRO A 33 -20.13 28.20 0.04
C PRO A 33 -21.48 28.88 -0.20
N ASP A 34 -22.28 28.31 -1.11
CA ASP A 34 -23.68 28.66 -1.27
C ASP A 34 -24.49 28.00 -0.12
N PRO A 35 -25.33 28.75 0.62
CA PRO A 35 -26.12 28.23 1.73
C PRO A 35 -26.96 26.98 1.41
N ALA A 36 -27.37 26.79 0.15
CA ALA A 36 -28.10 25.61 -0.30
C ALA A 36 -27.21 24.33 -0.38
N MET A 37 -25.90 24.50 -0.51
CA MET A 37 -24.93 23.41 -0.70
C MET A 37 -24.27 22.93 0.61
N LYS A 38 -24.61 23.52 1.77
CA LYS A 38 -24.09 23.07 3.08
C LYS A 38 -24.31 21.58 3.35
N TRP A 39 -25.41 21.02 2.84
CA TRP A 39 -25.71 19.59 2.91
C TRP A 39 -24.76 18.75 2.06
N ALA A 40 -24.50 19.16 0.82
CA ALA A 40 -23.54 18.51 -0.07
C ALA A 40 -22.10 18.64 0.44
N TYR A 41 -21.77 19.77 1.07
CA TYR A 41 -20.47 20.00 1.70
C TYR A 41 -20.22 19.06 2.88
N TRP A 42 -21.21 18.88 3.78
CA TRP A 42 -21.09 17.94 4.90
C TRP A 42 -20.99 16.49 4.44
N PHE A 43 -21.77 16.10 3.42
CA PHE A 43 -21.63 14.77 2.81
C PHE A 43 -20.28 14.59 2.12
N GLY A 44 -19.81 15.60 1.38
CA GLY A 44 -18.50 15.57 0.73
C GLY A 44 -17.36 15.44 1.73
N LEU A 45 -17.42 16.19 2.83
CA LEU A 45 -16.46 16.09 3.94
C LEU A 45 -16.49 14.70 4.60
N PHE A 46 -17.68 14.12 4.80
CA PHE A 46 -17.86 12.79 5.37
C PHE A 46 -17.31 11.68 4.46
N ILE A 47 -17.59 11.74 3.16
CA ILE A 47 -17.09 10.77 2.18
C ILE A 47 -15.57 10.80 2.13
N THR A 48 -14.96 11.98 2.14
CA THR A 48 -13.49 12.10 2.12
C THR A 48 -12.86 11.66 3.42
N ALA A 49 -13.45 12.00 4.56
CA ALA A 49 -13.00 11.45 5.83
C ALA A 49 -13.04 9.91 5.80
N GLY A 50 -14.10 9.32 5.24
CA GLY A 50 -14.20 7.89 4.99
C GLY A 50 -13.11 7.35 4.07
N ASP A 51 -12.82 8.02 2.96
CA ASP A 51 -11.78 7.61 2.01
C ASP A 51 -10.37 7.62 2.63
N VAL A 52 -10.04 8.67 3.38
CA VAL A 52 -8.77 8.78 4.13
C VAL A 52 -8.66 7.69 5.20
N LEU A 53 -9.75 7.40 5.92
CA LEU A 53 -9.78 6.33 6.93
C LEU A 53 -9.61 4.95 6.29
N ILE A 54 -10.21 4.70 5.12
CA ILE A 54 -10.02 3.47 4.35
C ILE A 54 -8.56 3.34 3.90
N ALA A 55 -7.93 4.42 3.44
CA ALA A 55 -6.51 4.42 3.07
C ALA A 55 -5.60 4.11 4.26
N LEU A 56 -5.86 4.70 5.43
CA LEU A 56 -5.14 4.38 6.67
C LEU A 56 -5.34 2.93 7.09
N TRP A 57 -6.57 2.41 7.00
CA TRP A 57 -6.89 1.03 7.36
C TRP A 57 -6.20 0.02 6.43
N LEU A 58 -6.25 0.23 5.11
CA LEU A 58 -5.52 -0.57 4.12
C LEU A 58 -4.01 -0.52 4.36
N THR A 59 -3.46 0.65 4.65
CA THR A 59 -2.03 0.80 4.96
C THR A 59 -1.68 0.04 6.23
N SER A 60 -2.49 0.16 7.29
CA SER A 60 -2.26 -0.54 8.56
C SER A 60 -2.31 -2.06 8.45
N THR A 61 -3.17 -2.59 7.57
CA THR A 61 -3.29 -4.03 7.33
C THR A 61 -2.19 -4.56 6.39
N SER A 62 -1.69 -3.71 5.48
CA SER A 62 -0.57 -4.07 4.60
C SER A 62 0.77 -4.25 5.33
N SER A 63 0.99 -3.58 6.46
CA SER A 63 2.20 -3.74 7.29
C SER A 63 2.30 -5.09 8.01
N GLY A 64 1.27 -5.94 7.95
CA GLY A 64 1.21 -7.23 8.66
C GLY A 64 1.79 -8.43 7.89
N ASP A 65 2.13 -8.30 6.61
CA ASP A 65 2.54 -9.45 5.77
C ASP A 65 4.07 -9.53 5.52
N ASP A 66 4.85 -8.62 6.10
CA ASP A 66 6.32 -8.59 6.01
C ASP A 66 7.04 -9.55 6.98
N ASP A 67 6.31 -10.33 7.79
CA ASP A 67 6.86 -11.33 8.72
C ASP A 67 6.94 -12.75 8.11
N LYS A 68 6.88 -12.86 6.79
CA LYS A 68 7.25 -14.11 6.10
C LYS A 68 8.62 -13.92 5.49
N THR A 69 9.64 -14.53 6.11
CA THR A 69 10.98 -14.64 5.54
C THR A 69 10.86 -14.91 4.03
N PRO A 70 11.33 -13.97 3.18
CA PRO A 70 11.19 -14.08 1.75
C PRO A 70 11.72 -15.44 1.28
N MET A 71 10.99 -16.12 0.40
CA MET A 71 11.31 -17.48 -0.04
C MET A 71 12.74 -17.57 -0.62
N ASP A 72 13.20 -16.48 -1.21
CA ASP A 72 14.58 -16.21 -1.66
C ASP A 72 15.61 -16.24 -0.52
N ILE A 73 15.32 -15.64 0.64
CA ILE A 73 16.19 -15.75 1.82
C ILE A 73 16.25 -17.21 2.30
N ARG A 74 15.12 -17.92 2.31
CA ARG A 74 15.09 -19.35 2.71
C ARG A 74 15.91 -20.22 1.77
N ILE A 75 15.78 -20.01 0.46
CA ILE A 75 16.55 -20.72 -0.57
C ILE A 75 18.04 -20.37 -0.45
N GLY A 76 18.37 -19.09 -0.24
CA GLY A 76 19.73 -18.63 -0.03
C GLY A 76 20.38 -19.25 1.20
N LEU A 77 19.66 -19.32 2.32
CA LEU A 77 20.13 -19.96 3.55
C LEU A 77 20.36 -21.46 3.37
N ALA A 78 19.42 -22.15 2.71
CA ALA A 78 19.54 -23.58 2.43
C ALA A 78 20.72 -23.91 1.50
N LEU A 79 21.00 -23.05 0.51
CA LEU A 79 22.18 -23.17 -0.35
C LEU A 79 23.48 -22.88 0.41
N ALA A 80 23.48 -21.84 1.24
CA ALA A 80 24.62 -21.47 2.06
C ALA A 80 25.00 -22.61 3.01
N GLU A 81 24.01 -23.23 3.66
CA GLU A 81 24.23 -24.38 4.55
C GLU A 81 24.76 -25.60 3.79
N ARG A 82 24.24 -25.88 2.59
CA ARG A 82 24.76 -26.96 1.73
C ARG A 82 26.20 -26.71 1.30
N ASN A 83 26.56 -25.46 1.03
CA ASN A 83 27.93 -25.08 0.67
C ASN A 83 28.86 -25.16 1.90
N ARG A 84 28.38 -24.78 3.08
CA ARG A 84 29.11 -24.85 4.36
C ARG A 84 29.47 -26.30 4.72
N ARG A 85 28.51 -27.22 4.62
CA ARG A 85 28.74 -28.68 4.78
C ARG A 85 29.71 -29.26 3.76
N ARG A 86 29.74 -28.71 2.54
CA ARG A 86 30.71 -29.11 1.51
C ARG A 86 32.13 -28.63 1.81
N LEU A 87 32.27 -27.52 2.53
CA LEU A 87 33.56 -26.91 2.86
C LEU A 87 34.12 -27.42 4.21
N GLY A 88 33.38 -28.24 4.97
CA GLY A 88 33.86 -28.84 6.21
C GLY A 88 34.15 -27.81 7.32
N LEU A 89 33.47 -26.67 7.30
CA LEU A 89 33.65 -25.58 8.28
C LEU A 89 32.80 -25.76 9.55
N ASP A 90 32.41 -27.01 9.83
CA ASP A 90 31.54 -27.35 10.96
C ASP A 90 32.36 -27.78 12.21
N ASP A 91 33.70 -27.73 12.12
CA ASP A 91 34.66 -28.32 13.08
C ASP A 91 35.43 -27.31 13.97
N GLU A 92 35.00 -26.05 14.11
CA GLU A 92 35.59 -25.07 15.08
C GLU A 92 34.59 -24.61 16.15
#